data_AF-A0A3C1FR81-F1
#
_entry.id   AF-A0A3C1FR81-F1
#
_cell.length_a   1.000
_cell.length_b   1.000
_cell.length_c   1.000
_cell.angle_alpha   90.00
_cell.angle_beta   90.00
_cell.angle_gamma   90.00
#
_symmetry.space_group_name_H-M   'P 1'
#
loop_
_entity.id
_entity.type
_entity.pdbx_description
1 polymer ?
#
loop_
_entity_poly.entity_id
_entity_poly.type
_entity_poly.pdbx_seq_one_letter_code
_entity_poly.pdbx_strand_id
1 'polypeptide(L)'
;MSGNPQSAVYFGHVMHARLRPFRHRFVYRVFSLFLDIDRLDEFGNKLRFFSHNRFNLFSLYDRDHGARTNHGLREWVAGELTGA
;
A
#
# COMPACT_ATOMS: atom_id res chain seq x y z
N MET A 1 -0.53 -24.85 -8.27
CA MET A 1 -1.06 -23.79 -7.38
C MET A 1 -0.74 -22.45 -8.01
N SER A 2 -1.66 -21.85 -8.77
CA SER A 2 -1.46 -20.49 -9.28
C SER A 2 -2.82 -19.82 -9.36
N GLY A 3 -3.24 -19.23 -8.24
CA GLY A 3 -4.27 -18.20 -8.24
C GLY A 3 -3.55 -16.87 -8.08
N ASN A 4 -3.94 -15.86 -8.85
CA ASN A 4 -3.43 -14.51 -8.65
C ASN A 4 -3.73 -14.09 -7.19
N PRO A 5 -2.74 -13.61 -6.42
CA PRO A 5 -3.00 -13.20 -5.04
C PRO A 5 -4.10 -12.13 -5.01
N GLN A 6 -5.09 -12.34 -4.15
CA GLN A 6 -6.19 -11.39 -3.98
C GLN A 6 -5.77 -10.25 -3.05
N SER A 7 -6.34 -9.06 -3.25
CA SER A 7 -6.17 -7.93 -2.33
C SER A 7 -6.53 -8.33 -0.90
N ALA A 8 -5.72 -7.91 0.07
CA ALA A 8 -5.85 -8.30 1.47
C ALA A 8 -5.34 -7.24 2.45
N VAL A 9 -5.83 -7.31 3.69
CA VAL A 9 -5.31 -6.56 4.84
C VAL A 9 -4.50 -7.51 5.70
N TYR A 10 -3.22 -7.20 5.88
CA TYR A 10 -2.32 -7.96 6.74
C TYR A 10 -2.18 -7.26 8.08
N PHE A 11 -2.44 -7.98 9.17
CA PHE A 11 -2.21 -7.48 10.52
C PHE A 11 -0.86 -7.97 11.02
N GLY A 12 -0.11 -7.08 11.66
CA GLY A 12 1.23 -7.39 12.14
C GLY A 12 1.62 -6.58 13.37
N HIS A 13 2.83 -6.83 13.84
CA HIS A 13 3.46 -6.04 14.89
C HIS A 13 4.81 -5.56 14.39
N VAL A 14 5.12 -4.29 14.65
CA VAL A 14 6.48 -3.75 14.49
C VAL A 14 7.14 -3.71 15.84
N MET A 15 8.40 -4.14 15.88
CA MET A 15 9.23 -4.09 17.07
C MET A 15 10.45 -3.20 16.80
N HIS A 16 10.59 -2.13 17.59
CA HIS A 16 11.82 -1.35 17.68
C HIS A 16 12.57 -1.73 18.95
N ALA A 17 13.80 -2.21 18.81
CA ALA A 17 14.68 -2.48 19.93
C ALA A 17 15.93 -1.60 19.85
N ARG A 18 16.16 -0.81 20.89
CA ARG A 18 17.42 -0.10 21.12
C ARG A 18 18.21 -0.87 22.16
N LEU A 19 19.45 -1.26 21.82
CA LEU A 19 20.31 -2.06 22.71
C LEU A 19 21.28 -1.20 23.53
N ARG A 20 21.62 0.00 23.06
CA ARG A 20 22.52 0.96 23.72
C ARG A 20 22.04 2.41 23.53
N PRO A 21 22.33 3.32 24.48
CA PRO A 21 23.02 3.08 25.77
C PRO A 21 22.16 2.32 26.79
N PHE A 22 20.83 2.35 26.65
CA PHE A 22 19.88 1.61 27.49
C PHE A 22 19.03 0.66 26.65
N ARG A 23 18.64 -0.48 27.21
CA ARG A 23 17.75 -1.44 26.54
C ARG A 23 16.31 -0.90 26.57
N HIS A 24 15.79 -0.53 25.41
CA HIS A 24 14.39 -0.14 25.23
C HIS A 24 13.78 -0.99 24.13
N ARG A 25 12.59 -1.54 24.39
CA ARG A 25 11.84 -2.35 23.43
C ARG A 25 10.44 -1.80 23.33
N PHE A 26 10.06 -1.40 22.13
CA PHE A 26 8.72 -0.91 21.82
C PHE A 26 8.10 -1.81 20.75
N VAL A 27 6.94 -2.38 21.05
CA VAL A 27 6.19 -3.23 20.13
C VAL A 27 4.79 -2.64 19.99
N TYR A 28 4.35 -2.45 18.76
CA TYR A 28 3.03 -1.88 18.47
C TYR A 28 2.40 -2.56 17.27
N ARG A 29 1.06 -2.48 17.22
CA ARG A 29 0.24 -3.08 16.17
C ARG A 29 0.33 -2.21 14.92
N VAL A 30 0.46 -2.87 13.78
CA VAL A 30 0.39 -2.25 12.46
C VAL A 30 -0.52 -3.08 11.55
N PHE A 31 -0.92 -2.50 10.44
CA PHE A 31 -1.49 -3.25 9.33
C PHE A 31 -0.81 -2.81 8.02
N SER A 32 -0.89 -3.67 7.01
CA SER A 32 -0.41 -3.39 5.66
C SER A 32 -1.50 -3.78 4.67
N LEU A 33 -1.60 -3.05 3.57
CA LEU A 33 -2.56 -3.31 2.50
C LEU A 33 -1.81 -3.89 1.31
N PHE A 34 -2.28 -5.02 0.82
CA PHE A 34 -1.93 -5.54 -0.50
C PHE A 34 -3.11 -5.32 -1.40
N LEU A 35 -2.94 -4.45 -2.40
CA LEU A 35 -4.02 -4.00 -3.26
C LEU A 35 -3.63 -4.28 -4.71
N ASP A 36 -4.55 -4.93 -5.42
CA ASP A 36 -4.52 -5.02 -6.87
C ASP A 36 -4.70 -3.63 -7.48
N ILE A 37 -3.68 -3.18 -8.22
CA ILE A 37 -3.62 -1.86 -8.84
C ILE A 37 -4.75 -1.69 -9.87
N ASP A 38 -5.12 -2.75 -10.57
CA ASP A 38 -6.16 -2.70 -11.61
C ASP A 38 -7.57 -2.55 -11.03
N ARG A 39 -7.72 -2.66 -9.70
CA ARG A 39 -9.01 -2.65 -8.99
C ARG A 39 -9.15 -1.51 -7.97
N LEU A 40 -8.21 -0.57 -7.93
CA LEU A 40 -8.21 0.52 -6.95
C LEU A 40 -9.47 1.38 -7.01
N ASP A 41 -9.95 1.71 -8.21
CA ASP A 41 -11.20 2.46 -8.39
C ASP A 41 -12.43 1.68 -7.93
N GLU A 42 -12.45 0.36 -8.17
CA GLU A 42 -13.52 -0.52 -7.69
C GLU A 42 -13.57 -0.50 -6.16
N PHE A 43 -12.42 -0.61 -5.49
CA PHE A 43 -12.35 -0.53 -4.03
C PHE A 43 -12.82 0.84 -3.53
N GLY A 44 -12.40 1.93 -4.18
CA GLY A 44 -12.81 3.29 -3.83
C GLY A 44 -14.32 3.56 -3.98
N ASN A 45 -15.02 2.78 -4.81
CA ASN A 45 -16.47 2.88 -4.98
C ASN A 45 -17.26 1.92 -4.06
N LYS A 46 -16.67 0.78 -3.66
CA LYS A 46 -17.32 -0.23 -2.82
C LYS A 46 -17.09 -0.03 -1.32
N LEU A 47 -15.94 0.49 -0.92
CA LEU A 47 -15.53 0.59 0.47
C LEU A 47 -15.75 2.01 1.00
N ARG A 48 -16.67 2.16 1.95
CA ARG A 48 -17.05 3.48 2.51
C ARG A 48 -15.87 4.31 3.03
N PHE A 49 -14.87 3.66 3.63
CA PHE A 49 -13.73 4.32 4.29
C PHE A 49 -12.44 4.32 3.48
N PHE A 50 -12.49 3.85 2.23
CA PHE A 50 -11.34 3.83 1.34
C PHE A 50 -11.66 4.62 0.06
N SER A 51 -10.70 5.42 -0.40
CA SER A 51 -10.82 6.15 -1.67
C SER A 51 -9.52 6.09 -2.46
N HIS A 52 -9.64 6.02 -3.78
CA HIS A 52 -8.54 6.18 -4.72
C HIS A 52 -8.55 7.61 -5.29
N ASN A 53 -7.40 8.29 -5.28
CA ASN A 53 -7.18 9.67 -5.73
C ASN A 53 -8.16 10.71 -5.16
N ARG A 54 -8.77 10.44 -4.01
CA ARG A 54 -9.75 11.30 -3.32
C ARG A 54 -9.58 11.16 -1.80
N PHE A 55 -9.91 12.22 -1.07
CA PHE A 55 -9.81 12.26 0.39
C PHE A 55 -10.84 11.34 1.06
N ASN A 56 -10.39 10.54 2.03
CA ASN A 56 -11.16 9.65 2.91
C ASN A 56 -10.30 9.21 4.11
N LEU A 57 -10.87 8.42 5.03
CA LEU A 57 -10.16 7.87 6.19
C LEU A 57 -8.89 7.10 5.77
N PHE A 58 -9.01 6.26 4.74
CA PHE A 58 -7.88 5.69 4.03
C PHE A 58 -7.91 6.16 2.59
N SER A 59 -6.87 6.88 2.17
CA SER A 59 -6.75 7.39 0.81
C SER A 59 -5.47 6.84 0.19
N LEU A 60 -5.58 6.30 -1.01
CA LEU A 60 -4.43 6.00 -1.86
C LEU A 60 -4.40 7.05 -2.97
N TYR A 61 -3.31 7.80 -3.06
CA TYR A 61 -3.09 8.75 -4.14
C TYR A 61 -1.93 8.27 -5.01
N ASP A 62 -2.14 8.17 -6.32
CA ASP A 62 -1.11 7.73 -7.25
C ASP A 62 0.16 8.59 -7.14
N ARG A 63 0.01 9.90 -6.93
CA ARG A 63 1.12 10.86 -6.77
C ARG A 63 2.08 10.53 -5.61
N ASP A 64 1.62 9.76 -4.62
CA ASP A 64 2.44 9.39 -3.45
C ASP A 64 3.31 8.15 -3.72
N HIS A 65 3.11 7.50 -4.88
CA HIS A 65 3.70 6.22 -5.25
C HIS A 65 4.35 6.25 -6.66
N GLY A 66 5.04 5.17 -7.01
CA GLY A 66 5.72 5.02 -8.30
C GLY A 66 6.75 6.11 -8.58
N ALA A 67 6.86 6.53 -9.84
CA ALA A 67 7.71 7.64 -10.27
C ALA A 67 7.20 9.03 -9.82
N ARG A 68 6.06 9.10 -9.12
CA ARG A 68 5.44 10.36 -8.65
C ARG A 68 5.19 11.38 -9.76
N THR A 69 4.89 10.89 -10.95
CA THR A 69 4.45 11.69 -12.09
C THR A 69 2.92 11.84 -12.05
N ASN A 70 2.34 12.60 -12.98
CA ASN A 70 0.88 12.70 -13.12
C ASN A 70 0.25 11.46 -13.81
N HIS A 71 1.03 10.40 -14.04
CA HIS A 71 0.56 9.15 -14.64
C HIS A 71 0.04 8.19 -13.57
N GLY A 72 -0.95 7.37 -13.93
CA GLY A 72 -1.52 6.38 -13.01
C GLY A 72 -0.51 5.27 -12.67
N LEU A 73 -0.69 4.61 -11.52
CA LEU A 73 0.20 3.54 -11.06
C LEU A 73 0.35 2.39 -12.07
N ARG A 74 -0.72 2.05 -12.79
CA ARG A 74 -0.69 0.98 -13.79
C ARG A 74 0.22 1.32 -14.98
N GLU A 75 0.13 2.54 -15.47
CA GLU A 75 0.98 3.03 -16.57
C GLU A 75 2.45 3.04 -16.16
N TRP A 76 2.74 3.51 -14.94
CA TRP A 76 4.09 3.50 -14.40
C TRP A 76 4.66 2.08 -14.34
N VAL A 77 3.94 1.11 -13.74
CA VAL A 77 4.40 -0.28 -13.68
C VAL A 77 4.62 -0.88 -15.07
N ALA A 78 3.72 -0.60 -16.02
CA ALA A 78 3.88 -1.06 -17.40
C ALA A 78 5.17 -0.49 -18.04
N GLY A 79 5.45 0.80 -17.82
CA GLY A 79 6.68 1.45 -18.28
C GLY A 79 7.94 0.77 -17.73
N GLU A 80 8.00 0.53 -16.42
CA GLU A 80 9.14 -0.14 -15.77
C GLU A 80 9.37 -1.56 -16.32
N LEU A 81 8.29 -2.30 -16.63
CA LEU A 81 8.39 -3.66 -17.19
C LEU A 81 8.81 -3.68 -18.66
N THR A 82 8.53 -2.62 -19.43
CA THR A 82 8.97 -2.51 -20.83
C THR A 82 10.38 -1.94 -20.99
N GLY A 83 10.89 -1.25 -19.97
CA GLY A 83 12.24 -0.68 -19.93
C GLY A 83 13.31 -1.61 -19.34
N ALA A 84 12.94 -2.82 -18.94
CA ALA A 84 13.81 -3.89 -18.45
C ALA A 84 14.07 -4.94 -19.55
#